data_AF-G0U3B4-F1
#
_entry.id   AF-G0U3B4-F1
#
_cell.length_a   1.000
_cell.length_b   1.000
_cell.length_c   1.000
_cell.angle_alpha   90.00
_cell.angle_beta   90.00
_cell.angle_gamma   90.00
#
_symmetry.space_group_name_H-M   'P 1'
#
loop_
_entity.id
_entity.type
_entity.pdbx_description
1 polymer ?
#
loop_
_entity_poly.entity_id
_entity_poly.type
_entity_poly.pdbx_seq_one_letter_code
_entity_poly.pdbx_strand_id
1 'polypeptide(L)'
;MGQRLRGQHDSSGRLPKQLVIVMRHGERQDAVSGAPPEADPPLTKNGLADVADAARELVSFIGRERAHNLLLIVSPFLRTLQTADELRRNNIGIKTPQIVDNSICEVFGPLRIKSGSRPTLTKHSHKMAKSLLPQWGETIELASQRYVAALHLNAREYPNRDLLFVTHGDAVGAITNHFYPMRLVYETEYLSFVILQKRGSFMYDDTTRSRYKMLSSHGVRWLLEGPEQSEEEDSEETPRDHVASARPTVSGDITVCEPFHTGESEHGATCETGLISGDGGPHPTTRSQGLPCIFRLLAVLSQFFVLIFWDDVRNARIYSFSVFAVELLFFLFTAGNLYHPGLCALARMIECYPVNVDQQHNGQTNCFLYYPLRMTMCTLLKCTYIFIFANCVSLFIFGVANGSLSFTKSYFKALGTVPGVCIFLTFSLFCVLRAYFDTKHIRNQYVALSQ
;
A
#
# COMPACT_ATOMS: atom_id res chain seq x y z
N MET A 1 59.54 20.69 14.34
CA MET A 1 59.22 20.06 13.05
C MET A 1 58.12 19.04 13.31
N GLY A 2 56.87 19.41 13.05
CA GLY A 2 55.71 18.61 13.47
C GLY A 2 54.44 19.24 12.95
N GLN A 3 54.16 19.06 11.65
CA GLN A 3 52.91 19.49 11.05
C GLN A 3 51.84 18.43 11.31
N ARG A 4 50.88 18.81 12.18
CA ARG A 4 49.54 18.22 12.24
C ARG A 4 48.87 18.41 10.88
N LEU A 5 48.56 17.31 10.20
CA LEU A 5 47.65 17.33 9.07
C LEU A 5 46.25 17.64 9.60
N ARG A 6 45.82 18.88 9.36
CA ARG A 6 44.46 19.37 9.52
C ARG A 6 43.58 18.61 8.53
N GLY A 7 42.67 17.78 9.04
CA GLY A 7 41.59 17.23 8.23
C GLY A 7 40.80 18.38 7.62
N GLN A 8 40.75 18.42 6.29
CA GLN A 8 39.82 19.26 5.56
C GLN A 8 38.40 18.81 5.91
N HIS A 9 37.70 19.63 6.68
CA HIS A 9 36.25 19.60 6.73
C HIS A 9 35.74 20.08 5.37
N ASP A 10 35.21 19.15 4.58
CA ASP A 10 34.39 19.47 3.42
C ASP A 10 33.11 20.16 3.94
N SER A 11 33.09 21.47 3.78
CA SER A 11 32.00 22.38 4.14
C SER A 11 31.01 22.56 2.99
N SER A 12 30.64 21.46 2.32
CA SER A 12 29.42 21.42 1.53
C SER A 12 28.30 20.94 2.45
N GLY A 13 27.25 21.76 2.64
CA GLY A 13 26.07 21.42 3.46
C GLY A 13 25.22 20.27 2.92
N ARG A 14 25.82 19.28 2.23
CA ARG A 14 25.15 18.06 1.77
C ARG A 14 24.97 17.13 2.97
N LEU A 15 23.72 16.90 3.34
CA LEU A 15 23.37 15.84 4.29
C LEU A 15 23.99 14.50 3.80
N PRO A 16 24.53 13.67 4.71
CA PRO A 16 25.13 12.39 4.33
C PRO A 16 24.12 11.52 3.57
N LYS A 17 24.57 10.92 2.47
CA LYS A 17 23.75 10.06 1.61
C LYS A 17 23.46 8.73 2.32
N GLN A 18 22.26 8.60 2.86
CA GLN A 18 21.76 7.38 3.50
C GLN A 18 21.45 6.29 2.47
N LEU A 19 21.95 5.07 2.70
CA LEU A 19 21.51 3.87 1.99
C LEU A 19 20.35 3.19 2.71
N VAL A 20 19.43 2.66 1.92
CA VAL A 20 18.30 1.85 2.35
C VAL A 20 18.28 0.61 1.48
N ILE A 21 18.54 -0.55 2.08
CA ILE A 21 18.55 -1.85 1.42
C ILE A 21 17.31 -2.61 1.85
N VAL A 22 16.61 -3.24 0.91
CA VAL A 22 15.43 -4.08 1.20
C VAL A 22 15.69 -5.47 0.66
N MET A 23 15.69 -6.46 1.54
CA MET A 23 16.09 -7.84 1.27
C MET A 23 14.96 -8.81 1.64
N ARG A 24 14.69 -9.77 0.75
CA ARG A 24 13.82 -10.91 1.03
C ARG A 24 14.55 -11.93 1.90
N HIS A 25 13.86 -12.57 2.84
CA HIS A 25 14.40 -13.68 3.62
C HIS A 25 14.90 -14.87 2.77
N GLY A 26 15.63 -15.79 3.40
CA GLY A 26 16.12 -17.03 2.77
C GLY A 26 15.03 -18.06 2.45
N GLU A 27 15.43 -19.16 1.80
CA GLU A 27 14.51 -20.25 1.43
C GLU A 27 13.80 -20.84 2.64
N ARG A 28 12.47 -21.00 2.53
CA ARG A 28 11.60 -21.52 3.60
C ARG A 28 11.50 -23.04 3.55
N GLN A 29 11.38 -23.67 4.71
CA GLN A 29 11.17 -25.11 4.81
C GLN A 29 9.93 -25.60 4.06
N ASP A 30 8.82 -24.85 4.14
CA ASP A 30 7.55 -25.18 3.48
C ASP A 30 7.50 -24.80 1.98
N ALA A 31 8.61 -24.33 1.41
CA ALA A 31 8.76 -24.10 -0.03
C ALA A 31 9.32 -25.33 -0.76
N VAL A 32 9.88 -26.30 -0.03
CA VAL A 32 10.36 -27.56 -0.59
C VAL A 32 9.18 -28.39 -1.07
N SER A 33 9.30 -28.97 -2.26
CA SER A 33 8.24 -29.80 -2.86
C SER A 33 7.81 -30.92 -1.90
N GLY A 34 6.50 -31.03 -1.66
CA GLY A 34 5.91 -32.03 -0.76
C GLY A 34 5.96 -31.68 0.73
N ALA A 35 6.54 -30.55 1.13
CA ALA A 35 6.52 -30.12 2.52
C ALA A 35 5.12 -29.65 2.94
N PRO A 36 4.69 -29.94 4.19
CA PRO A 36 3.43 -29.44 4.71
C PRO A 36 3.45 -27.90 4.81
N PRO A 37 2.31 -27.23 4.61
CA PRO A 37 2.22 -25.78 4.79
C PRO A 37 2.42 -25.41 6.26
N GLU A 38 3.19 -24.35 6.50
CA GLU A 38 3.43 -23.81 7.84
C GLU A 38 3.05 -22.32 7.89
N ALA A 39 2.57 -21.86 9.05
CA ALA A 39 2.18 -20.46 9.23
C ALA A 39 3.39 -19.53 9.40
N ASP A 40 4.44 -20.01 10.07
CA ASP A 40 5.71 -19.30 10.26
C ASP A 40 6.90 -20.27 10.07
N PRO A 41 7.10 -20.76 8.83
CA PRO A 41 8.13 -21.75 8.53
C PRO A 41 9.53 -21.20 8.83
N PRO A 42 10.44 -22.02 9.38
CA PRO A 42 11.86 -21.68 9.45
C PRO A 42 12.51 -21.72 8.06
N LEU A 43 13.77 -21.33 7.99
CA LEU A 43 14.63 -21.50 6.83
C LEU A 43 15.04 -22.97 6.62
N THR A 44 15.27 -23.36 5.36
CA THR A 44 15.96 -24.63 5.05
C THR A 44 17.43 -24.55 5.43
N LYS A 45 18.13 -25.70 5.45
CA LYS A 45 19.59 -25.72 5.62
C LYS A 45 20.31 -24.98 4.48
N ASN A 46 19.82 -25.14 3.25
CA ASN A 46 20.35 -24.42 2.09
C ASN A 46 20.07 -22.93 2.21
N GLY A 47 18.84 -22.55 2.54
CA GLY A 47 18.45 -21.17 2.77
C GLY A 47 19.25 -20.46 3.86
N LEU A 48 19.77 -21.18 4.87
CA LEU A 48 20.74 -20.66 5.83
C LEU A 48 22.15 -20.52 5.23
N ALA A 49 22.63 -21.54 4.51
CA ALA A 49 23.94 -21.50 3.87
C ALA A 49 24.04 -20.37 2.83
N ASP A 50 23.00 -20.15 2.05
CA ASP A 50 22.94 -19.14 0.99
C ASP A 50 22.99 -17.71 1.56
N VAL A 51 22.65 -17.49 2.83
CA VAL A 51 22.79 -16.17 3.48
C VAL A 51 24.23 -15.69 3.48
N ALA A 52 25.20 -16.61 3.63
CA ALA A 52 26.61 -16.25 3.59
C ALA A 52 27.01 -15.71 2.20
N ASP A 53 26.41 -16.23 1.14
CA ASP A 53 26.68 -15.82 -0.24
C ASP A 53 26.05 -14.46 -0.51
N ALA A 54 24.79 -14.27 -0.10
CA ALA A 54 24.11 -12.98 -0.15
C ALA A 54 24.83 -11.89 0.68
N ALA A 55 25.42 -12.24 1.82
CA ALA A 55 26.22 -11.32 2.63
C ALA A 55 27.49 -10.88 1.90
N ARG A 56 28.21 -11.81 1.24
CA ARG A 56 29.40 -11.49 0.44
C ARG A 56 29.05 -10.59 -0.74
N GLU A 57 27.95 -10.90 -1.40
CA GLU A 57 27.43 -10.10 -2.50
C GLU A 57 27.03 -8.69 -2.04
N LEU A 58 26.32 -8.56 -0.92
CA LEU A 58 25.98 -7.25 -0.37
C LEU A 58 27.24 -6.43 -0.03
N VAL A 59 28.26 -7.06 0.54
CA VAL A 59 29.56 -6.43 0.83
C VAL A 59 30.27 -5.97 -0.45
N SER A 60 30.13 -6.68 -1.56
CA SER A 60 30.73 -6.29 -2.85
C SER A 60 30.14 -4.96 -3.35
N PHE A 61 28.84 -4.72 -3.12
CA PHE A 61 28.17 -3.48 -3.51
C PHE A 61 28.45 -2.28 -2.59
N ILE A 62 28.44 -2.48 -1.27
CA ILE A 62 28.45 -1.34 -0.32
C ILE A 62 29.77 -1.19 0.45
N GLY A 63 30.68 -2.16 0.32
CA GLY A 63 31.93 -2.20 1.05
C GLY A 63 31.78 -2.72 2.49
N ARG A 64 32.87 -3.29 3.01
CA ARG A 64 32.92 -3.96 4.32
C ARG A 64 32.54 -3.03 5.48
N GLU A 65 33.04 -1.80 5.47
CA GLU A 65 32.79 -0.88 6.58
C GLU A 65 31.30 -0.51 6.70
N ARG A 66 30.65 -0.15 5.60
CA ARG A 66 29.21 0.16 5.62
C ARG A 66 28.40 -1.07 6.00
N ALA A 67 28.74 -2.23 5.44
CA ALA A 67 28.09 -3.49 5.76
C ALA A 67 28.11 -3.80 7.27
N HIS A 68 29.25 -3.61 7.95
CA HIS A 68 29.36 -3.82 9.40
C HIS A 68 28.50 -2.84 10.22
N ASN A 69 28.23 -1.64 9.69
CA ASN A 69 27.52 -0.55 10.36
C ASN A 69 26.02 -0.46 10.01
N LEU A 70 25.51 -1.32 9.13
CA LEU A 70 24.08 -1.35 8.78
C LEU A 70 23.21 -1.55 10.01
N LEU A 71 22.12 -0.78 10.13
CA LEU A 71 21.07 -1.02 11.12
C LEU A 71 20.06 -2.01 10.52
N LEU A 72 19.94 -3.20 11.13
CA LEU A 72 19.00 -4.23 10.67
C LEU A 72 17.62 -3.97 11.24
N ILE A 73 16.64 -3.84 10.34
CA ILE A 73 15.22 -3.73 10.66
C ILE A 73 14.55 -4.99 10.12
N VAL A 74 14.04 -5.82 11.02
CA VAL A 74 13.74 -7.22 10.75
C VAL A 74 12.26 -7.47 10.99
N SER A 75 11.62 -8.13 10.03
CA SER A 75 10.25 -8.60 10.19
C SER A 75 10.16 -9.62 11.35
N PRO A 76 9.01 -9.69 12.06
CA PRO A 76 8.87 -10.54 13.24
C PRO A 76 8.78 -12.05 12.97
N PHE A 77 8.69 -12.48 11.70
CA PHE A 77 8.58 -13.88 11.30
C PHE A 77 9.90 -14.64 11.53
N LEU A 78 9.82 -15.93 11.85
CA LEU A 78 10.98 -16.75 12.21
C LEU A 78 12.04 -16.76 11.09
N ARG A 79 11.62 -16.96 9.84
CA ARG A 79 12.50 -16.95 8.66
C ARG A 79 13.29 -15.64 8.48
N THR A 80 12.69 -14.49 8.79
CA THR A 80 13.36 -13.19 8.67
C THR A 80 14.33 -12.96 9.82
N LEU A 81 14.00 -13.44 11.03
CA LEU A 81 14.92 -13.44 12.17
C LEU A 81 16.13 -14.35 11.94
N GLN A 82 15.91 -15.57 11.44
CA GLN A 82 17.00 -16.50 11.11
C GLN A 82 17.91 -15.93 10.01
N THR A 83 17.32 -15.28 8.99
CA THR A 83 18.09 -14.59 7.95
C THR A 83 18.95 -13.48 8.57
N ALA A 84 18.36 -12.63 9.41
CA ALA A 84 19.08 -11.53 10.07
C ALA A 84 20.21 -12.02 10.99
N ASP A 85 19.95 -13.06 11.79
CA ASP A 85 20.97 -13.65 12.67
C ASP A 85 22.14 -14.21 11.86
N GLU A 86 21.86 -14.89 10.74
CA GLU A 86 22.89 -15.45 9.88
C GLU A 86 23.67 -14.36 9.11
N LEU A 87 23.00 -13.28 8.68
CA LEU A 87 23.66 -12.09 8.12
C LEU A 87 24.66 -11.50 9.14
N ARG A 88 24.29 -11.42 10.42
CA ARG A 88 25.17 -10.94 11.49
C ARG A 88 26.36 -11.86 11.72
N ARG A 89 26.18 -13.19 11.66
CA ARG A 89 27.30 -14.15 11.71
C ARG A 89 28.29 -13.93 10.55
N ASN A 90 27.79 -13.43 9.43
CA ASN A 90 28.57 -13.06 8.25
C ASN A 90 28.97 -11.56 8.21
N ASN A 91 29.11 -10.94 9.38
CA ASN A 91 29.60 -9.57 9.59
C ASN A 91 28.69 -8.42 9.10
N ILE A 92 27.43 -8.69 8.78
CA ILE A 92 26.48 -7.64 8.40
C ILE A 92 25.82 -7.03 9.65
N GLY A 93 25.92 -5.71 9.80
CA GLY A 93 25.30 -4.95 10.89
C GLY A 93 25.79 -5.29 12.29
N ILE A 94 26.94 -5.93 12.43
CA ILE A 94 27.49 -6.36 13.73
C ILE A 94 27.73 -5.22 14.72
N LYS A 95 27.91 -3.99 14.24
CA LYS A 95 28.16 -2.80 15.08
C LYS A 95 26.89 -2.10 15.55
N THR A 96 25.71 -2.57 15.15
CA THR A 96 24.41 -1.99 15.51
C THR A 96 23.53 -3.05 16.17
N PRO A 97 22.55 -2.64 17.00
CA PRO A 97 21.50 -3.55 17.44
C PRO A 97 20.57 -3.91 16.27
N GLN A 98 19.94 -5.08 16.35
CA GLN A 98 18.83 -5.40 15.47
C GLN A 98 17.51 -4.90 16.05
N ILE A 99 16.59 -4.44 15.18
CA ILE A 99 15.26 -3.94 15.55
C ILE A 99 14.21 -4.83 14.89
N VAL A 100 13.28 -5.36 15.69
CA VAL A 100 12.11 -6.05 15.15
C VAL A 100 11.01 -5.04 14.87
N ASP A 101 10.46 -5.04 13.66
CA ASP A 101 9.41 -4.12 13.25
C ASP A 101 8.24 -4.88 12.59
N ASN A 102 7.08 -4.85 13.25
CA ASN A 102 5.88 -5.52 12.76
C ASN A 102 5.32 -4.85 11.49
N SER A 103 5.65 -3.59 11.22
CA SER A 103 5.18 -2.86 10.04
C SER A 103 5.81 -3.35 8.73
N ILE A 104 6.86 -4.18 8.79
CA ILE A 104 7.48 -4.81 7.61
C ILE A 104 7.23 -6.32 7.54
N CYS A 105 6.21 -6.80 8.24
CA CYS A 105 5.80 -8.20 8.21
C CYS A 105 5.13 -8.61 6.90
N GLU A 106 5.04 -9.91 6.63
CA GLU A 106 4.39 -10.49 5.44
C GLU A 106 2.99 -9.90 5.23
N VAL A 107 2.43 -9.99 4.02
CA VAL A 107 1.00 -9.70 3.82
C VAL A 107 0.21 -10.54 4.81
N PHE A 108 -0.37 -9.88 5.81
CA PHE A 108 -0.74 -10.52 7.06
C PHE A 108 -2.13 -11.11 6.96
N GLY A 109 -2.22 -12.27 6.33
CA GLY A 109 -3.47 -12.98 6.15
C GLY A 109 -3.31 -14.24 5.32
N PRO A 110 -4.43 -14.91 5.04
CA PRO A 110 -4.45 -16.21 4.36
C PRO A 110 -3.94 -16.14 2.91
N LEU A 111 -3.79 -14.94 2.32
CA LEU A 111 -3.22 -14.77 0.98
C LEU A 111 -1.75 -15.18 0.88
N ARG A 112 -0.95 -14.94 1.92
CA ARG A 112 0.50 -15.25 1.93
C ARG A 112 0.93 -16.14 3.10
N ILE A 113 0.10 -16.26 4.13
CA ILE A 113 0.34 -17.14 5.26
C ILE A 113 -0.51 -18.39 5.07
N LYS A 114 0.15 -19.55 4.93
CA LYS A 114 -0.51 -20.84 4.62
C LYS A 114 -1.19 -21.44 5.87
N SER A 115 -2.09 -20.67 6.49
CA SER A 115 -2.84 -21.03 7.69
C SER A 115 -4.19 -20.30 7.70
N GLY A 116 -5.24 -20.97 8.19
CA GLY A 116 -6.56 -20.38 8.38
C GLY A 116 -6.62 -19.37 9.53
N SER A 117 -5.62 -19.37 10.41
CA SER A 117 -5.54 -18.47 11.57
C SER A 117 -4.20 -17.74 11.64
N ARG A 118 -4.20 -16.68 12.45
CA ARG A 118 -3.03 -15.86 12.74
C ARG A 118 -1.85 -16.72 13.22
N PRO A 119 -0.62 -16.52 12.69
CA PRO A 119 0.56 -17.22 13.18
C PRO A 119 0.85 -16.83 14.62
N THR A 120 1.31 -17.80 15.40
CA THR A 120 1.88 -17.52 16.73
C THR A 120 3.35 -17.20 16.55
N LEU A 121 3.69 -15.93 16.52
CA LEU A 121 5.10 -15.53 16.42
C LEU A 121 5.79 -15.72 17.77
N THR A 122 7.12 -15.79 17.76
CA THR A 122 7.86 -16.07 18.99
C THR A 122 7.59 -15.01 20.08
N LYS A 123 7.55 -15.42 21.35
CA LYS A 123 7.36 -14.50 22.49
C LYS A 123 8.40 -13.36 22.49
N HIS A 124 9.60 -13.64 21.99
CA HIS A 124 10.68 -12.67 21.87
C HIS A 124 10.37 -11.63 20.78
N SER A 125 9.91 -12.07 19.60
CA SER A 125 9.45 -11.18 18.52
C SER A 125 8.34 -10.25 18.99
N HIS A 126 7.34 -10.76 19.71
CA HIS A 126 6.20 -9.96 20.17
C HIS A 126 6.59 -8.87 21.17
N LYS A 127 7.52 -9.16 22.10
CA LYS A 127 7.86 -8.24 23.19
C LYS A 127 8.75 -7.08 22.73
N MET A 128 9.55 -7.29 21.68
CA MET A 128 10.54 -6.31 21.21
C MET A 128 10.13 -5.58 19.94
N ALA A 129 8.97 -5.90 19.36
CA ALA A 129 8.54 -5.27 18.12
C ALA A 129 8.12 -3.81 18.34
N LYS A 130 8.63 -2.91 17.50
CA LYS A 130 8.39 -1.46 17.56
C LYS A 130 6.96 -1.03 17.22
N SER A 131 6.24 -1.80 16.41
CA SER A 131 4.91 -1.45 15.92
C SER A 131 3.92 -2.57 16.20
N LEU A 132 2.61 -2.31 16.07
CA LEU A 132 1.62 -3.36 16.12
C LEU A 132 1.61 -4.16 14.80
N LEU A 133 1.30 -5.45 14.91
CA LEU A 133 1.01 -6.27 13.74
C LEU A 133 -0.24 -5.72 13.03
N PRO A 134 -0.27 -5.73 11.69
CA PRO A 134 -1.43 -5.31 10.91
C PRO A 134 -2.64 -6.23 11.18
N GLN A 135 -3.80 -5.82 10.65
CA GLN A 135 -5.02 -6.60 10.76
C GLN A 135 -4.89 -7.92 9.99
N TRP A 136 -5.33 -9.03 10.60
CA TRP A 136 -5.40 -10.32 9.92
C TRP A 136 -6.37 -10.26 8.73
N GLY A 137 -5.90 -10.68 7.56
CA GLY A 137 -6.63 -10.58 6.31
C GLY A 137 -6.49 -9.23 5.60
N GLU A 138 -5.38 -8.51 5.81
CA GLU A 138 -5.11 -7.31 5.02
C GLU A 138 -4.97 -7.63 3.52
N THR A 139 -5.33 -6.66 2.67
CA THR A 139 -5.16 -6.75 1.22
C THR A 139 -3.71 -6.48 0.82
N ILE A 140 -3.30 -6.94 -0.37
CA ILE A 140 -1.95 -6.69 -0.92
C ILE A 140 -1.68 -5.18 -1.07
N GLU A 141 -2.69 -4.38 -1.41
CA GLU A 141 -2.58 -2.93 -1.57
C GLU A 141 -2.29 -2.23 -0.25
N LEU A 142 -3.02 -2.59 0.82
CA LEU A 142 -2.78 -2.09 2.18
C LEU A 142 -1.39 -2.48 2.69
N ALA A 143 -0.97 -3.73 2.47
CA ALA A 143 0.38 -4.17 2.80
C ALA A 143 1.45 -3.36 2.04
N SER A 144 1.22 -3.12 0.73
CA SER A 144 2.12 -2.31 -0.11
C SER A 144 2.30 -0.89 0.42
N GLN A 145 1.21 -0.22 0.78
CA GLN A 145 1.26 1.12 1.39
C GLN A 145 2.00 1.10 2.72
N ARG A 146 1.74 0.09 3.55
CA ARG A 146 2.39 -0.12 4.84
C ARG A 146 3.91 -0.31 4.68
N TYR A 147 4.37 -1.08 3.70
CA TYR A 147 5.82 -1.28 3.44
C TYR A 147 6.53 0.03 3.09
N VAL A 148 5.94 0.83 2.20
CA VAL A 148 6.50 2.12 1.79
C VAL A 148 6.52 3.10 2.96
N ALA A 149 5.43 3.16 3.74
CA ALA A 149 5.34 3.99 4.94
C ALA A 149 6.40 3.59 5.98
N ALA A 150 6.55 2.29 6.25
CA ALA A 150 7.55 1.75 7.16
C ALA A 150 8.98 2.11 6.74
N LEU A 151 9.29 2.03 5.43
CA LEU A 151 10.58 2.45 4.89
C LEU A 151 10.82 3.94 5.14
N HIS A 152 9.86 4.80 4.83
CA HIS A 152 9.99 6.23 5.06
C HIS A 152 10.14 6.59 6.54
N LEU A 153 9.34 5.99 7.42
CA LEU A 153 9.37 6.24 8.86
C LEU A 153 10.72 5.85 9.45
N ASN A 154 11.20 4.64 9.17
CA ASN A 154 12.49 4.18 9.67
C ASN A 154 13.68 4.97 9.09
N ALA A 155 13.63 5.33 7.79
CA ALA A 155 14.66 6.18 7.17
C ALA A 155 14.67 7.61 7.73
N ARG A 156 13.55 8.11 8.26
CA ARG A 156 13.47 9.41 8.95
C ARG A 156 13.93 9.32 10.41
N GLU A 157 13.60 8.23 11.09
CA GLU A 157 13.95 8.01 12.49
C GLU A 157 15.46 7.77 12.70
N TYR A 158 16.10 7.13 11.73
CA TYR A 158 17.54 6.85 11.77
C TYR A 158 18.30 7.56 10.65
N PRO A 159 18.29 8.91 10.58
CA PRO A 159 18.78 9.66 9.41
C PRO A 159 20.29 9.52 9.19
N ASN A 160 21.04 9.16 10.25
CA ASN A 160 22.50 9.00 10.23
C ASN A 160 22.93 7.53 10.13
N ARG A 161 22.02 6.62 9.76
CA ARG A 161 22.30 5.18 9.66
C ARG A 161 21.91 4.68 8.28
N ASP A 162 22.76 3.86 7.69
CA ASP A 162 22.35 3.01 6.57
C ASP A 162 21.48 1.87 7.10
N LEU A 163 20.41 1.56 6.39
CA LEU A 163 19.37 0.62 6.83
C LEU A 163 19.36 -0.63 5.97
N LEU A 164 19.18 -1.78 6.60
CA LEU A 164 18.89 -3.05 5.93
C LEU A 164 17.57 -3.61 6.47
N PHE A 165 16.56 -3.64 5.62
CA PHE A 165 15.28 -4.25 5.89
C PHE A 165 15.33 -5.73 5.50
N VAL A 166 15.14 -6.64 6.46
CA VAL A 166 15.01 -8.08 6.21
C VAL A 166 13.54 -8.46 6.29
N THR A 167 12.92 -8.67 5.13
CA THR A 167 11.46 -8.74 4.94
C THR A 167 11.09 -9.82 3.90
N HIS A 168 9.97 -9.64 3.19
CA HIS A 168 9.34 -10.62 2.31
C HIS A 168 9.32 -10.12 0.85
N GLY A 169 8.99 -10.99 -0.10
CA GLY A 169 9.04 -10.67 -1.53
C GLY A 169 8.08 -9.55 -1.93
N ASP A 170 6.86 -9.54 -1.38
CA ASP A 170 5.86 -8.49 -1.66
C ASP A 170 6.34 -7.11 -1.20
N ALA A 171 7.13 -7.03 -0.13
CA ALA A 171 7.70 -5.76 0.33
C ALA A 171 8.76 -5.22 -0.64
N VAL A 172 9.65 -6.09 -1.15
CA VAL A 172 10.64 -5.73 -2.17
C VAL A 172 9.94 -5.22 -3.44
N GLY A 173 8.91 -5.93 -3.90
CA GLY A 173 8.11 -5.54 -5.06
C GLY A 173 7.37 -4.21 -4.84
N ALA A 174 6.65 -4.07 -3.73
CA ALA A 174 5.89 -2.85 -3.42
C ALA A 174 6.78 -1.61 -3.34
N ILE A 175 7.94 -1.72 -2.70
CA ILE A 175 8.89 -0.61 -2.57
C ILE A 175 9.51 -0.25 -3.93
N THR A 176 9.88 -1.25 -4.72
CA THR A 176 10.43 -1.04 -6.07
C THR A 176 9.40 -0.35 -6.96
N ASN A 177 8.19 -0.89 -7.05
CA ASN A 177 7.10 -0.34 -7.86
C ASN A 177 6.69 1.08 -7.40
N HIS A 178 6.81 1.40 -6.11
CA HIS A 178 6.48 2.73 -5.60
C HIS A 178 7.43 3.81 -6.13
N PHE A 179 8.75 3.56 -6.11
CA PHE A 179 9.76 4.51 -6.57
C PHE A 179 10.00 4.41 -8.09
N TYR A 180 9.73 3.26 -8.68
CA TYR A 180 9.93 2.95 -10.09
C TYR A 180 8.67 2.31 -10.69
N PRO A 181 7.58 3.09 -10.89
CA PRO A 181 6.29 2.55 -11.33
C PRO A 181 6.32 1.91 -12.72
N MET A 182 7.33 2.23 -13.53
CA MET A 182 7.55 1.62 -14.85
C MET A 182 8.23 0.25 -14.76
N ARG A 183 8.73 -0.14 -13.58
CA ARG A 183 9.36 -1.44 -13.33
C ARG A 183 8.34 -2.35 -12.65
N LEU A 184 7.70 -3.21 -13.42
CA LEU A 184 6.79 -4.21 -12.89
C LEU A 184 7.59 -5.41 -12.39
N VAL A 185 7.84 -5.49 -11.08
CA VAL A 185 8.52 -6.63 -10.45
C VAL A 185 7.64 -7.88 -10.56
N TYR A 186 8.12 -8.89 -11.28
CA TYR A 186 7.42 -10.17 -11.45
C TYR A 186 8.11 -11.33 -10.70
N GLU A 187 9.38 -11.16 -10.32
CA GLU A 187 10.14 -12.18 -9.60
C GLU A 187 11.05 -11.54 -8.55
N THR A 188 11.02 -12.10 -7.34
CA THR A 188 11.96 -11.79 -6.25
C THR A 188 12.49 -13.12 -5.75
N GLU A 189 13.73 -13.47 -6.04
CA GLU A 189 14.34 -14.72 -5.56
C GLU A 189 14.55 -14.68 -4.04
N TYR A 190 14.73 -15.81 -3.36
CA TYR A 190 15.13 -15.78 -1.94
C TYR A 190 16.46 -15.04 -1.79
N LEU A 191 16.62 -14.27 -0.70
CA LEU A 191 17.80 -13.42 -0.47
C LEU A 191 18.03 -12.31 -1.51
N SER A 192 17.09 -12.11 -2.44
CA SER A 192 17.13 -10.97 -3.35
C SER A 192 17.03 -9.65 -2.60
N PHE A 193 17.67 -8.61 -3.12
CA PHE A 193 17.65 -7.28 -2.52
C PHE A 193 17.72 -6.16 -3.54
N VAL A 194 17.22 -4.98 -3.14
CA VAL A 194 17.42 -3.71 -3.84
C VAL A 194 18.20 -2.74 -2.95
N ILE A 195 19.09 -1.96 -3.55
CA ILE A 195 19.87 -0.93 -2.86
C ILE A 195 19.38 0.43 -3.32
N LEU A 196 18.81 1.20 -2.41
CA LEU A 196 18.31 2.54 -2.63
C LEU A 196 19.21 3.55 -1.91
N GLN A 197 19.43 4.71 -2.53
CA GLN A 197 20.07 5.87 -1.93
C GLN A 197 19.01 6.96 -1.75
N LYS A 198 18.84 7.40 -0.52
CA LYS A 198 17.96 8.54 -0.22
C LYS A 198 18.58 9.82 -0.78
N ARG A 199 17.86 10.51 -1.66
CA ARG A 199 18.24 11.84 -2.13
C ARG A 199 17.96 12.87 -1.03
N GLY A 200 18.87 13.83 -0.86
CA GLY A 200 18.62 14.99 0.00
C GLY A 200 17.43 15.77 -0.53
N SER A 201 16.57 16.26 0.37
CA SER A 201 15.40 17.07 0.00
C SER A 201 15.89 18.35 -0.67
N PHE A 202 15.90 18.41 -2.00
CA PHE A 202 15.96 19.70 -2.69
C PHE A 202 14.57 20.34 -2.59
N MET A 203 14.56 21.62 -2.26
CA MET A 203 13.38 22.40 -1.85
C MET A 203 12.30 22.55 -2.95
N TYR A 204 12.43 21.86 -4.09
CA TYR A 204 11.63 22.08 -5.30
C TYR A 204 11.12 20.82 -6.01
N ASP A 205 11.42 19.62 -5.52
CA ASP A 205 10.89 18.39 -6.13
C ASP A 205 9.91 17.68 -5.17
N ASP A 206 8.63 17.99 -5.36
CA ASP A 206 7.50 17.56 -4.50
C ASP A 206 7.00 16.16 -4.85
N THR A 207 7.65 15.44 -5.77
CA THR A 207 7.23 14.08 -6.08
C THR A 207 7.89 13.09 -5.11
N THR A 208 7.08 12.30 -4.39
CA THR A 208 7.58 11.26 -3.47
C THR A 208 8.49 10.23 -4.16
N ARG A 209 8.41 10.18 -5.49
CA ARG A 209 9.07 9.24 -6.40
C ARG A 209 10.55 9.54 -6.60
N SER A 210 10.96 10.80 -6.56
CA SER A 210 12.37 11.19 -6.74
C SER A 210 13.21 11.10 -5.46
N ARG A 211 12.59 10.74 -4.32
CA ARG A 211 13.29 10.70 -3.02
C ARG A 211 14.33 9.59 -2.91
N TYR A 212 14.28 8.55 -3.74
CA TYR A 212 15.22 7.45 -3.71
C TYR A 212 15.76 7.14 -5.10
N LYS A 213 17.09 7.03 -5.21
CA LYS A 213 17.78 6.53 -6.40
C LYS A 213 18.17 5.07 -6.15
N MET A 214 17.68 4.15 -6.96
CA MET A 214 18.15 2.77 -7.01
C MET A 214 19.58 2.75 -7.55
N LEU A 215 20.49 2.21 -6.74
CA LEU A 215 21.89 2.07 -7.10
C LEU A 215 22.16 0.70 -7.72
N SER A 216 21.53 -0.35 -7.21
CA SER A 216 21.71 -1.72 -7.66
C SER A 216 20.57 -2.62 -7.17
N SER A 217 20.53 -3.84 -7.68
CA SER A 217 19.66 -4.94 -7.25
C SER A 217 20.34 -6.28 -7.49
N HIS A 218 19.95 -7.29 -6.72
CA HIS A 218 20.39 -8.67 -6.88
C HIS A 218 19.20 -9.61 -6.75
N GLY A 219 19.01 -10.55 -7.68
CA GLY A 219 17.92 -11.55 -7.64
C GLY A 219 16.49 -10.98 -7.77
N VAL A 220 16.34 -9.72 -8.18
CA VAL A 220 15.04 -9.07 -8.44
C VAL A 220 14.90 -8.85 -9.95
N ARG A 221 13.78 -9.30 -10.54
CA ARG A 221 13.50 -9.12 -11.97
C ARG A 221 12.22 -8.35 -12.21
N TRP A 222 12.24 -7.47 -13.21
CA TRP A 222 11.10 -6.63 -13.58
C TRP A 222 10.97 -6.50 -15.10
N LEU A 223 9.75 -6.19 -15.54
CA LEU A 223 9.46 -5.74 -16.91
C LEU A 223 9.40 -4.22 -16.93
N LEU A 224 9.82 -3.63 -18.05
CA LEU A 224 9.69 -2.19 -18.30
C LEU A 224 8.40 -1.92 -19.09
N GLU A 225 7.42 -1.28 -18.47
CA GLU A 225 6.15 -0.92 -19.13
C GLU A 225 6.21 0.50 -19.73
N GLY A 226 7.17 0.77 -20.62
CA GLY A 226 7.27 2.02 -21.37
C GLY A 226 8.70 2.56 -21.51
N PRO A 227 8.90 3.66 -22.28
CA PRO A 227 10.22 4.28 -22.41
C PRO A 227 10.68 4.82 -21.05
N GLU A 228 11.94 4.56 -20.67
CA GLU A 228 12.54 5.11 -19.46
C GLU A 228 12.61 6.64 -19.55
N GLN A 229 11.56 7.33 -19.11
CA GLN A 229 11.63 8.73 -18.75
C GLN A 229 11.96 8.82 -17.26
N SER A 230 13.16 8.39 -16.89
CA SER A 230 13.82 8.90 -15.70
C SER A 230 14.88 9.87 -16.18
N GLU A 231 14.66 11.15 -15.91
CA GLU A 231 15.65 12.20 -16.10
C GLU A 231 17.00 11.76 -15.49
N GLU A 232 18.03 11.78 -16.34
CA GLU A 232 19.45 11.78 -16.04
C GLU A 232 19.95 10.66 -15.10
N GLU A 233 20.39 9.55 -15.70
CA GLU A 233 21.66 8.95 -15.29
C GLU A 233 22.76 10.00 -15.52
N ASP A 234 22.89 10.93 -14.59
CA ASP A 234 24.00 11.89 -14.55
C ASP A 234 25.31 11.12 -14.65
N SER A 235 25.96 11.33 -15.79
CA SER A 235 27.35 11.02 -16.06
C SER A 235 28.24 11.84 -15.12
N GLU A 236 28.56 11.30 -13.95
CA GLU A 236 29.79 11.67 -13.24
C GLU A 236 30.90 10.71 -13.67
N GLU A 237 31.84 11.27 -14.43
CA GLU A 237 33.09 10.64 -14.87
C GLU A 237 33.81 9.95 -13.70
N THR A 238 34.07 8.66 -13.83
CA THR A 238 35.16 8.00 -13.11
C THR A 238 36.29 7.71 -14.12
N PRO A 239 37.56 8.05 -13.81
CA PRO A 239 38.66 7.77 -14.71
C PRO A 239 38.81 6.27 -14.92
N ARG A 240 38.75 5.86 -16.19
CA ARG A 240 39.09 4.51 -16.63
C ARG A 240 40.60 4.33 -16.48
N ASP A 241 41.01 3.47 -15.56
CA ASP A 241 42.27 2.77 -15.71
C ASP A 241 42.01 1.37 -16.29
N HIS A 242 42.64 1.16 -17.44
CA HIS A 242 42.58 -0.03 -18.25
C HIS A 242 43.21 -1.25 -17.55
N VAL A 243 42.50 -2.38 -17.49
CA VAL A 243 43.11 -3.69 -17.72
C VAL A 243 42.16 -4.52 -18.59
N ALA A 244 42.70 -5.01 -19.69
CA ALA A 244 42.02 -5.69 -20.77
C ALA A 244 41.83 -7.20 -20.52
N SER A 245 41.10 -7.83 -21.46
CA SER A 245 41.07 -9.28 -21.79
C SER A 245 39.97 -10.09 -21.07
N ALA A 246 39.11 -10.89 -21.70
CA ALA A 246 38.85 -11.22 -23.10
C ALA A 246 37.44 -11.80 -23.21
N ARG A 247 36.75 -11.58 -24.34
CA ARG A 247 35.61 -12.40 -24.78
C ARG A 247 36.10 -13.78 -25.23
N PRO A 248 35.24 -14.80 -25.08
CA PRO A 248 35.07 -15.79 -26.13
C PRO A 248 33.68 -15.68 -26.74
N THR A 249 33.67 -15.39 -28.03
CA THR A 249 32.59 -15.71 -28.97
C THR A 249 32.42 -17.23 -29.07
N VAL A 250 31.21 -17.74 -28.85
CA VAL A 250 30.76 -19.01 -29.44
C VAL A 250 29.34 -18.82 -29.99
N SER A 251 29.26 -19.05 -31.30
CA SER A 251 28.08 -19.21 -32.13
C SER A 251 27.48 -20.61 -31.93
N GLY A 252 26.15 -20.75 -32.00
CA GLY A 252 25.54 -22.04 -32.27
C GLY A 252 24.14 -22.24 -31.67
N ASP A 253 23.16 -22.20 -32.56
CA ASP A 253 21.93 -23.01 -32.58
C ASP A 253 20.81 -22.78 -31.55
N ILE A 254 19.82 -22.05 -32.07
CA ILE A 254 18.41 -22.04 -31.70
C ILE A 254 17.86 -23.46 -31.81
N THR A 255 17.45 -24.04 -30.68
CA THR A 255 16.49 -25.15 -30.68
C THR A 255 15.28 -24.74 -29.86
N VAL A 256 14.19 -24.50 -30.57
CA VAL A 256 12.84 -24.31 -30.04
C VAL A 256 12.41 -25.62 -29.38
N CYS A 257 12.04 -25.58 -28.10
CA CYS A 257 11.30 -26.67 -27.46
C CYS A 257 9.94 -26.12 -26.99
N GLU A 258 8.90 -26.74 -27.52
CA GLU A 258 7.49 -26.52 -27.23
C GLU A 258 7.10 -26.83 -25.77
N PRO A 259 5.97 -26.27 -25.29
CA PRO A 259 5.54 -26.41 -23.90
C PRO A 259 4.88 -27.78 -23.64
N PHE A 260 5.30 -28.43 -22.55
CA PHE A 260 4.77 -29.72 -22.10
C PHE A 260 3.34 -29.60 -21.57
N HIS A 261 2.55 -30.61 -21.96
CA HIS A 261 1.14 -30.85 -21.65
C HIS A 261 0.78 -30.80 -20.16
N THR A 262 -0.33 -30.12 -19.88
CA THR A 262 -1.16 -30.28 -18.69
C THR A 262 -1.83 -31.66 -18.70
N GLY A 263 -1.42 -32.52 -17.78
CA GLY A 263 -2.12 -33.76 -17.45
C GLY A 263 -3.20 -33.49 -16.39
N GLU A 264 -4.45 -33.69 -16.78
CA GLU A 264 -5.60 -33.86 -15.89
C GLU A 264 -5.38 -35.06 -14.97
N SER A 265 -5.76 -34.92 -13.69
CA SER A 265 -6.12 -36.08 -12.87
C SER A 265 -7.30 -35.71 -11.99
N GLU A 266 -8.44 -36.29 -12.35
CA GLU A 266 -9.63 -36.50 -11.54
C GLU A 266 -9.34 -37.39 -10.31
N HIS A 267 -10.37 -37.58 -9.49
CA HIS A 267 -10.51 -38.31 -8.20
C HIS A 267 -10.37 -37.36 -6.99
N GLY A 268 -11.42 -36.96 -6.27
CA GLY A 268 -12.69 -37.61 -5.97
C GLY A 268 -12.63 -38.22 -4.57
N ALA A 269 -13.02 -37.46 -3.53
CA ALA A 269 -13.34 -38.01 -2.21
C ALA A 269 -14.12 -36.98 -1.34
N THR A 270 -15.44 -37.14 -1.39
CA THR A 270 -16.38 -37.15 -0.26
C THR A 270 -16.14 -36.25 0.96
N CYS A 271 -17.00 -35.24 1.04
CA CYS A 271 -17.74 -34.72 2.19
C CYS A 271 -17.65 -35.55 3.50
N GLU A 272 -17.06 -34.96 4.55
CA GLU A 272 -17.49 -35.19 5.93
C GLU A 272 -17.80 -33.85 6.60
N THR A 273 -19.09 -33.64 6.82
CA THR A 273 -19.68 -32.58 7.62
C THR A 273 -19.38 -32.83 9.11
N GLY A 274 -18.29 -32.25 9.59
CA GLY A 274 -18.00 -32.12 11.02
C GLY A 274 -18.59 -30.82 11.58
N LEU A 275 -19.86 -30.87 11.99
CA LEU A 275 -20.45 -29.87 12.89
C LEU A 275 -19.74 -29.95 14.25
N ILE A 276 -18.81 -29.03 14.51
CA ILE A 276 -18.30 -28.78 15.85
C ILE A 276 -18.79 -27.42 16.31
N SER A 277 -19.80 -27.48 17.17
CA SER A 277 -20.25 -26.40 18.03
C SER A 277 -19.10 -25.98 18.95
N GLY A 278 -18.64 -24.73 18.81
CA GLY A 278 -17.59 -24.14 19.62
C GLY A 278 -17.89 -22.68 19.91
N ASP A 279 -18.62 -22.47 21.02
CA ASP A 279 -18.71 -21.29 21.86
C ASP A 279 -18.36 -19.92 21.24
N GLY A 280 -19.37 -19.30 20.63
CA GLY A 280 -19.33 -17.94 20.12
C GLY A 280 -19.44 -16.91 21.24
N GLY A 281 -18.30 -16.55 21.83
CA GLY A 281 -18.19 -15.28 22.55
C GLY A 281 -18.42 -14.11 21.58
N PRO A 282 -19.17 -13.05 21.95
CA PRO A 282 -19.48 -11.97 21.04
C PRO A 282 -18.20 -11.21 20.65
N HIS A 283 -17.75 -11.43 19.42
CA HIS A 283 -16.71 -10.64 18.77
C HIS A 283 -17.05 -9.14 18.85
N PRO A 284 -16.13 -8.26 19.27
CA PRO A 284 -16.36 -6.80 19.26
C PRO A 284 -16.23 -6.16 17.86
N THR A 285 -16.27 -6.95 16.77
CA THR A 285 -15.98 -6.47 15.41
C THR A 285 -17.18 -5.93 14.64
N THR A 286 -18.41 -6.13 15.11
CA THR A 286 -19.62 -5.72 14.38
C THR A 286 -20.16 -4.35 14.76
N ARG A 287 -19.68 -3.74 15.85
CA ARG A 287 -20.36 -2.55 16.41
C ARG A 287 -20.07 -1.22 15.70
N SER A 288 -19.04 -1.13 14.85
CA SER A 288 -18.66 0.15 14.23
C SER A 288 -19.06 0.34 12.76
N GLN A 289 -19.52 -0.70 12.06
CA GLN A 289 -19.96 -0.55 10.64
C GLN A 289 -21.38 0.00 10.52
N GLY A 290 -22.17 -0.03 11.60
CA GLY A 290 -23.57 0.45 11.57
C GLY A 290 -23.68 1.97 11.41
N LEU A 291 -22.77 2.74 11.99
CA LEU A 291 -22.91 4.20 12.05
C LEU A 291 -22.80 4.90 10.68
N PRO A 292 -21.84 4.55 9.80
CA PRO A 292 -21.82 5.07 8.43
C PRO A 292 -23.07 4.70 7.62
N CYS A 293 -23.61 3.50 7.84
CA CYS A 293 -24.85 3.04 7.20
C CYS A 293 -26.06 3.87 7.65
N ILE A 294 -26.12 4.23 8.94
CA ILE A 294 -27.16 5.12 9.48
C ILE A 294 -27.12 6.48 8.79
N PHE A 295 -25.94 7.09 8.59
CA PHE A 295 -25.85 8.36 7.90
C PHE A 295 -26.26 8.28 6.42
N ARG A 296 -25.99 7.16 5.73
CA ARG A 296 -26.51 6.94 4.36
C ARG A 296 -28.03 6.88 4.36
N LEU A 297 -28.61 6.13 5.29
CA LEU A 297 -30.07 6.04 5.43
C LEU A 297 -30.68 7.42 5.71
N LEU A 298 -30.10 8.20 6.64
CA LEU A 298 -30.55 9.55 6.94
C LEU A 298 -30.41 10.49 5.74
N ALA A 299 -29.34 10.38 4.95
CA ALA A 299 -29.17 11.13 3.70
C ALA A 299 -30.29 10.80 2.72
N VAL A 300 -30.61 9.52 2.49
CA VAL A 300 -31.73 9.11 1.63
C VAL A 300 -33.08 9.60 2.17
N LEU A 301 -33.35 9.41 3.47
CA LEU A 301 -34.61 9.81 4.10
C LEU A 301 -34.81 11.33 4.06
N SER A 302 -33.75 12.12 4.15
CA SER A 302 -33.84 13.58 4.01
C SER A 302 -34.39 14.00 2.64
N GLN A 303 -34.26 13.16 1.61
CA GLN A 303 -34.77 13.43 0.27
C GLN A 303 -36.23 13.03 0.10
N PHE A 304 -36.89 12.49 1.12
CA PHE A 304 -38.33 12.24 1.06
C PHE A 304 -39.13 13.54 1.02
N PHE A 305 -38.63 14.60 1.66
CA PHE A 305 -39.25 15.93 1.66
C PHE A 305 -39.30 16.58 0.27
N VAL A 306 -38.46 16.15 -0.68
CA VAL A 306 -38.56 16.55 -2.08
C VAL A 306 -39.96 16.27 -2.64
N LEU A 307 -40.56 15.13 -2.30
CA LEU A 307 -41.88 14.75 -2.80
C LEU A 307 -43.01 15.66 -2.29
N ILE A 308 -42.76 16.41 -1.21
CA ILE A 308 -43.74 17.30 -0.58
C ILE A 308 -43.56 18.74 -1.08
N PHE A 309 -42.32 19.21 -1.17
CA PHE A 309 -42.01 20.63 -1.42
C PHE A 309 -41.65 20.94 -2.87
N TRP A 310 -41.48 19.93 -3.72
CA TRP A 310 -41.16 20.14 -5.12
C TRP A 310 -42.44 20.09 -5.97
N ASP A 311 -42.80 21.23 -6.55
CA ASP A 311 -44.05 21.43 -7.32
C ASP A 311 -44.29 20.37 -8.40
N ASP A 312 -43.21 19.92 -9.05
CA ASP A 312 -43.28 18.90 -10.09
C ASP A 312 -43.06 17.52 -9.49
N VAL A 313 -44.17 16.87 -9.14
CA VAL A 313 -44.19 15.52 -8.55
C VAL A 313 -43.45 14.49 -9.40
N ARG A 314 -43.42 14.65 -10.73
CA ARG A 314 -42.73 13.72 -11.63
C ARG A 314 -41.22 13.88 -11.48
N ASN A 315 -40.72 15.10 -11.58
CA ASN A 315 -39.30 15.39 -11.42
C ASN A 315 -38.82 15.08 -9.99
N ALA A 316 -39.65 15.34 -8.98
CA ALA A 316 -39.39 14.97 -7.59
C ALA A 316 -39.17 13.46 -7.43
N ARG A 317 -40.03 12.62 -8.01
CA ARG A 317 -39.90 11.15 -7.97
C ARG A 317 -38.62 10.66 -8.64
N ILE A 318 -38.29 11.20 -9.81
CA ILE A 318 -37.06 10.84 -10.54
C ILE A 318 -35.83 11.19 -9.72
N TYR A 319 -35.81 12.38 -9.10
CA TYR A 319 -34.72 12.82 -8.26
C TYR A 319 -34.56 11.92 -7.01
N SER A 320 -35.64 11.70 -6.26
CA SER A 320 -35.60 10.84 -5.06
C SER A 320 -35.16 9.42 -5.39
N PHE A 321 -35.63 8.85 -6.51
CA PHE A 321 -35.15 7.56 -7.00
C PHE A 321 -33.67 7.57 -7.35
N SER A 322 -33.20 8.64 -8.02
CA SER A 322 -31.80 8.81 -8.40
C SER A 322 -30.89 8.86 -7.17
N VAL A 323 -31.26 9.61 -6.13
CA VAL A 323 -30.51 9.64 -4.87
C VAL A 323 -30.44 8.24 -4.26
N PHE A 324 -31.57 7.54 -4.15
CA PHE A 324 -31.62 6.20 -3.60
C PHE A 324 -30.74 5.21 -4.38
N ALA A 325 -30.86 5.19 -5.70
CA ALA A 325 -30.09 4.30 -6.57
C ALA A 325 -28.59 4.55 -6.46
N VAL A 326 -28.18 5.83 -6.44
CA VAL A 326 -26.78 6.20 -6.29
C VAL A 326 -26.24 5.80 -4.91
N GLU A 327 -26.95 6.10 -3.82
CA GLU A 327 -26.53 5.69 -2.47
C GLU A 327 -26.45 4.17 -2.32
N LEU A 328 -27.40 3.44 -2.90
CA LEU A 328 -27.38 1.97 -2.92
C LEU A 328 -26.15 1.46 -3.68
N LEU A 329 -25.85 2.04 -4.84
CA LEU A 329 -24.67 1.67 -5.63
C LEU A 329 -23.37 1.89 -4.84
N PHE A 330 -23.21 3.05 -4.20
CA PHE A 330 -22.04 3.34 -3.35
C PHE A 330 -21.95 2.38 -2.16
N PHE A 331 -23.07 2.03 -1.55
CA PHE A 331 -23.13 1.03 -0.49
C PHE A 331 -22.66 -0.33 -1.00
N LEU A 332 -23.18 -0.79 -2.14
CA LEU A 332 -22.82 -2.07 -2.74
C LEU A 332 -21.34 -2.12 -3.16
N PHE A 333 -20.79 -1.04 -3.71
CA PHE A 333 -19.36 -0.95 -4.02
C PHE A 333 -18.47 -1.00 -2.77
N THR A 334 -18.93 -0.38 -1.67
CA THR A 334 -18.19 -0.42 -0.41
C THR A 334 -18.27 -1.81 0.24
N ALA A 335 -19.41 -2.47 0.16
CA ALA A 335 -19.63 -3.81 0.73
C ALA A 335 -18.97 -4.92 -0.13
N GLY A 336 -18.98 -4.78 -1.46
CA GLY A 336 -18.44 -5.71 -2.43
C GLY A 336 -16.92 -5.65 -2.62
N ASN A 337 -16.19 -5.07 -1.67
CA ASN A 337 -14.74 -4.82 -1.72
C ASN A 337 -13.91 -6.07 -2.07
N LEU A 338 -14.44 -7.27 -1.82
CA LEU A 338 -13.79 -8.54 -2.12
C LEU A 338 -13.79 -8.92 -3.61
N TYR A 339 -14.75 -8.44 -4.40
CA TYR A 339 -14.93 -8.89 -5.79
C TYR A 339 -14.45 -7.87 -6.83
N HIS A 340 -14.53 -6.57 -6.52
CA HIS A 340 -14.17 -5.49 -7.45
C HIS A 340 -13.44 -4.32 -6.76
N PRO A 341 -12.13 -4.48 -6.46
CA PRO A 341 -11.36 -3.48 -5.72
C PRO A 341 -11.27 -2.12 -6.45
N GLY A 342 -11.24 -2.12 -7.79
CA GLY A 342 -11.22 -0.89 -8.59
C GLY A 342 -12.48 -0.04 -8.44
N LEU A 343 -13.66 -0.66 -8.39
CA LEU A 343 -14.93 0.06 -8.18
C LEU A 343 -15.04 0.60 -6.76
N CYS A 344 -14.56 -0.14 -5.77
CA CYS A 344 -14.46 0.34 -4.39
C CYS A 344 -13.53 1.56 -4.28
N ALA A 345 -12.37 1.53 -4.96
CA ALA A 345 -11.43 2.64 -4.98
C ALA A 345 -12.04 3.90 -5.63
N LEU A 346 -12.73 3.75 -6.77
CA LEU A 346 -13.46 4.84 -7.42
C LEU A 346 -14.58 5.40 -6.54
N ALA A 347 -15.36 4.51 -5.90
CA ALA A 347 -16.42 4.90 -4.99
C ALA A 347 -15.88 5.75 -3.83
N ARG A 348 -14.77 5.31 -3.22
CA ARG A 348 -14.08 6.05 -2.16
C ARG A 348 -13.45 7.35 -2.63
N MET A 349 -12.98 7.42 -3.89
CA MET A 349 -12.46 8.66 -4.47
C MET A 349 -13.56 9.73 -4.53
N ILE A 350 -14.75 9.37 -4.98
CA ILE A 350 -15.88 10.29 -5.10
C ILE A 350 -16.43 10.67 -3.71
N GLU A 351 -16.50 9.71 -2.79
CA GLU A 351 -17.12 9.92 -1.48
C GLU A 351 -16.21 10.51 -0.41
N CYS A 352 -14.91 10.23 -0.49
CA CYS A 352 -13.97 10.47 0.60
C CYS A 352 -12.61 10.96 0.12
N TYR A 353 -12.45 11.35 -1.17
CA TYR A 353 -11.21 11.70 -1.88
C TYR A 353 -9.97 11.54 -1.00
N PRO A 354 -9.16 10.48 -1.16
CA PRO A 354 -8.28 9.98 -0.11
C PRO A 354 -7.39 11.08 0.46
N VAL A 355 -7.48 11.30 1.77
CA VAL A 355 -6.45 12.03 2.51
C VAL A 355 -5.16 11.26 2.28
N ASN A 356 -4.21 11.82 1.51
CA ASN A 356 -2.84 11.34 1.55
C ASN A 356 -2.38 11.53 2.99
N VAL A 357 -2.40 10.44 3.76
CA VAL A 357 -2.01 10.40 5.18
C VAL A 357 -0.58 10.93 5.35
N ASP A 358 0.23 10.87 4.29
CA ASP A 358 1.57 11.44 4.19
C ASP A 358 1.65 12.96 4.46
N GLN A 359 0.62 13.75 4.13
CA GLN A 359 0.66 15.20 4.36
C GLN A 359 0.38 15.59 5.83
N GLN A 360 -0.22 14.71 6.63
CA GLN A 360 -0.61 15.04 8.00
C GLN A 360 0.52 14.84 9.02
N HIS A 361 1.57 14.08 8.68
CA HIS A 361 2.70 13.82 9.59
C HIS A 361 3.85 14.83 9.49
N ASN A 362 3.83 15.75 8.51
CA ASN A 362 4.86 16.79 8.40
C ASN A 362 4.61 18.02 9.30
N GLY A 363 3.59 18.01 10.16
CA GLY A 363 3.40 19.03 11.21
C GLY A 363 3.22 20.48 10.71
N GLN A 364 3.07 20.72 9.40
CA GLN A 364 3.21 22.07 8.83
C GLN A 364 2.01 22.66 8.10
N THR A 365 0.82 22.04 8.16
CA THR A 365 -0.41 22.72 7.73
C THR A 365 -1.55 22.48 8.72
N ASN A 366 -1.50 23.20 9.84
CA ASN A 366 -2.63 23.42 10.75
C ASN A 366 -3.70 24.33 10.09
N CYS A 367 -4.22 23.96 8.92
CA CYS A 367 -5.40 24.61 8.38
C CYS A 367 -6.63 23.79 8.76
N PHE A 368 -7.16 24.04 9.96
CA PHE A 368 -8.42 23.47 10.46
C PHE A 368 -9.58 23.69 9.48
N LEU A 369 -9.49 24.71 8.59
CA LEU A 369 -10.44 25.00 7.51
C LEU A 369 -10.29 24.13 6.25
N TYR A 370 -9.13 23.55 5.96
CA TYR A 370 -8.91 22.81 4.71
C TYR A 370 -9.73 21.53 4.64
N TYR A 371 -9.87 20.85 5.78
CA TYR A 371 -10.59 19.60 5.90
C TYR A 371 -12.12 19.73 5.65
N PRO A 372 -12.86 20.63 6.34
CA PRO A 372 -14.27 20.83 6.08
C PRO A 372 -14.54 21.38 4.67
N LEU A 373 -13.65 22.23 4.13
CA LEU A 373 -13.78 22.72 2.75
C LEU A 373 -13.72 21.57 1.75
N ARG A 374 -12.76 20.65 1.92
CA ARG A 374 -12.62 19.47 1.07
C ARG A 374 -13.81 18.51 1.14
N MET A 375 -14.33 18.26 2.34
CA MET A 375 -15.54 17.43 2.52
C MET A 375 -16.75 18.06 1.85
N THR A 376 -16.88 19.40 1.94
CA THR A 376 -17.89 20.16 1.22
C THR A 376 -17.74 19.98 -0.30
N MET A 377 -16.52 20.09 -0.84
CA MET A 377 -16.26 19.90 -2.28
C MET A 377 -16.65 18.49 -2.77
N CYS A 378 -16.29 17.43 -2.02
CA CYS A 378 -16.67 16.06 -2.38
C CYS A 378 -18.20 15.89 -2.36
N THR A 379 -18.87 16.50 -1.39
CA THR A 379 -20.33 16.50 -1.29
C THR A 379 -20.97 17.22 -2.50
N LEU A 380 -20.44 18.38 -2.90
CA LEU A 380 -20.89 19.10 -4.09
C LEU A 380 -20.70 18.29 -5.37
N LEU A 381 -19.56 17.59 -5.50
CA LEU A 381 -19.31 16.70 -6.63
C LEU A 381 -20.32 15.56 -6.67
N LYS A 382 -20.62 14.94 -5.52
CA LYS A 382 -21.65 13.89 -5.39
C LYS A 382 -23.04 14.40 -5.77
N CYS A 383 -23.42 15.58 -5.30
CA CYS A 383 -24.67 16.23 -5.69
C CYS A 383 -24.74 16.49 -7.20
N THR A 384 -23.64 16.94 -7.79
CA THR A 384 -23.52 17.15 -9.24
C THR A 384 -23.70 15.84 -10.01
N TYR A 385 -23.08 14.76 -9.55
CA TYR A 385 -23.25 13.43 -10.13
C TYR A 385 -24.70 12.94 -10.05
N ILE A 386 -25.36 13.09 -8.89
CA ILE A 386 -26.78 12.71 -8.73
C ILE A 386 -27.66 13.53 -9.68
N PHE A 387 -27.39 14.83 -9.84
CA PHE A 387 -28.11 15.67 -10.79
C PHE A 387 -27.93 15.20 -12.23
N ILE A 388 -26.69 14.92 -12.67
CA ILE A 388 -26.41 14.39 -14.01
C ILE A 388 -27.13 13.05 -14.21
N PHE A 389 -27.03 12.14 -13.24
CA PHE A 389 -27.69 10.84 -13.27
C PHE A 389 -29.22 10.98 -13.40
N ALA A 390 -29.84 11.85 -12.63
CA ALA A 390 -31.27 12.12 -12.70
C ALA A 390 -31.70 12.67 -14.07
N ASN A 391 -30.88 13.52 -14.69
CA ASN A 391 -31.11 13.98 -16.07
C ASN A 391 -31.03 12.83 -17.08
N CYS A 392 -30.02 11.95 -16.96
CA CYS A 392 -29.90 10.76 -17.81
C CYS A 392 -31.11 9.82 -17.65
N VAL A 393 -31.56 9.57 -16.42
CA VAL A 393 -32.76 8.76 -16.14
C VAL A 393 -34.00 9.41 -16.74
N SER A 394 -34.16 10.73 -16.59
CA SER A 394 -35.28 11.47 -17.20
C SER A 394 -35.28 11.36 -18.73
N LEU A 395 -34.12 11.57 -19.37
CA LEU A 395 -33.96 11.40 -20.82
C LEU A 395 -34.27 9.97 -21.28
N PHE A 396 -33.85 8.97 -20.51
CA PHE A 396 -34.12 7.57 -20.81
C PHE A 396 -35.62 7.23 -20.73
N ILE A 397 -36.30 7.67 -19.66
CA ILE A 397 -37.73 7.37 -19.44
C ILE A 397 -38.61 8.05 -20.49
N PHE A 398 -38.31 9.28 -20.89
CA PHE A 398 -39.19 10.07 -21.77
C PHE A 398 -38.73 10.13 -23.22
N GLY A 399 -37.56 9.57 -23.54
CA GLY A 399 -36.96 9.58 -24.86
C GLY A 399 -36.47 10.97 -25.32
N VAL A 400 -35.60 10.98 -26.32
CA VAL A 400 -35.08 12.21 -26.96
C VAL A 400 -36.20 13.01 -27.65
N ALA A 401 -37.32 12.35 -28.00
CA ALA A 401 -38.36 12.88 -28.88
C ALA A 401 -39.21 14.04 -28.31
N ASN A 402 -39.22 14.26 -26.98
CA ASN A 402 -39.96 15.39 -26.36
C ASN A 402 -39.05 16.53 -25.86
N GLY A 403 -37.75 16.49 -26.18
CA GLY A 403 -36.88 17.67 -26.39
C GLY A 403 -36.67 18.70 -25.28
N SER A 404 -37.22 18.53 -24.08
CA SER A 404 -37.06 19.52 -23.01
C SER A 404 -36.21 18.96 -21.89
N LEU A 405 -35.08 19.61 -21.60
CA LEU A 405 -34.35 19.58 -20.33
C LEU A 405 -35.22 20.17 -19.19
N SER A 406 -36.47 19.70 -19.08
CA SER A 406 -37.46 20.12 -18.10
C SER A 406 -36.93 19.95 -16.68
N PHE A 407 -36.14 18.89 -16.47
CA PHE A 407 -35.54 18.57 -15.19
C PHE A 407 -34.62 19.69 -14.69
N THR A 408 -33.78 20.28 -15.54
CA THR A 408 -32.88 21.38 -15.16
C THR A 408 -33.65 22.60 -14.65
N LYS A 409 -34.73 23.01 -15.34
CA LYS A 409 -35.56 24.14 -14.91
C LYS A 409 -36.26 23.85 -13.58
N SER A 410 -36.79 22.62 -13.43
CA SER A 410 -37.47 22.18 -12.21
C SER A 410 -36.51 22.11 -11.02
N TYR A 411 -35.28 21.66 -11.24
CA TYR A 411 -34.22 21.58 -10.23
C TYR A 411 -33.78 22.97 -9.73
N PHE A 412 -33.51 23.91 -10.65
CA PHE A 412 -33.17 25.28 -10.28
C PHE A 412 -34.33 25.99 -9.56
N LYS A 413 -35.58 25.73 -9.97
CA LYS A 413 -36.76 26.25 -9.26
C LYS A 413 -36.82 25.71 -7.83
N ALA A 414 -36.61 24.41 -7.64
CA ALA A 414 -36.62 23.79 -6.32
C ALA A 414 -35.52 24.38 -5.41
N LEU A 415 -34.29 24.52 -5.90
CA LEU A 415 -33.19 25.15 -5.17
C LEU A 415 -33.36 26.66 -4.95
N GLY A 416 -34.24 27.31 -5.71
CA GLY A 416 -34.61 28.72 -5.50
C GLY A 416 -35.55 28.94 -4.31
N THR A 417 -36.06 27.88 -3.68
CA THR A 417 -36.97 27.96 -2.53
C THR A 417 -36.24 27.67 -1.22
N VAL A 418 -36.68 28.30 -0.12
CA VAL A 418 -36.12 28.03 1.23
C VAL A 418 -36.24 26.54 1.60
N PRO A 419 -37.39 25.85 1.42
CA PRO A 419 -37.48 24.42 1.71
C PRO A 419 -36.52 23.57 0.87
N GLY A 420 -36.37 23.86 -0.43
CA GLY A 420 -35.45 23.13 -1.30
C GLY A 420 -33.99 23.28 -0.88
N VAL A 421 -33.57 24.50 -0.50
CA VAL A 421 -32.23 24.74 0.06
C VAL A 421 -32.04 23.96 1.37
N CYS A 422 -33.02 23.98 2.27
CA CYS A 422 -32.94 23.24 3.54
C CYS A 422 -32.79 21.73 3.34
N ILE A 423 -33.52 21.15 2.38
CA ILE A 423 -33.42 19.72 2.03
C ILE A 423 -32.02 19.38 1.51
N PHE A 424 -31.48 20.22 0.63
CA PHE A 424 -30.13 20.04 0.07
C PHE A 424 -29.03 20.18 1.13
N LEU A 425 -29.14 21.17 2.02
CA LEU A 425 -28.19 21.35 3.13
C LEU A 425 -28.24 20.19 4.11
N THR A 426 -29.43 19.63 4.37
CA THR A 426 -29.60 18.47 5.24
C THR A 426 -28.95 17.22 4.64
N PHE A 427 -29.15 16.97 3.34
CA PHE A 427 -28.44 15.91 2.62
C PHE A 427 -26.92 16.06 2.73
N SER A 428 -26.45 17.27 2.46
CA SER A 428 -25.03 17.61 2.47
C SER A 428 -24.42 17.42 3.86
N LEU A 429 -25.15 17.82 4.90
CA LEU A 429 -24.75 17.63 6.29
C LEU A 429 -24.56 16.14 6.61
N PHE A 430 -25.51 15.27 6.25
CA PHE A 430 -25.38 13.84 6.50
C PHE A 430 -24.22 13.20 5.72
N CYS A 431 -23.98 13.65 4.48
CA CYS A 431 -22.81 13.22 3.70
C CYS A 431 -21.49 13.63 4.37
N VAL A 432 -21.38 14.87 4.84
CA VAL A 432 -20.19 15.38 5.53
C VAL A 432 -19.98 14.67 6.88
N LEU A 433 -21.04 14.49 7.67
CA LEU A 433 -20.97 13.78 8.96
C LEU A 433 -20.49 12.34 8.75
N ARG A 434 -21.04 11.63 7.76
CA ARG A 434 -20.57 10.28 7.40
C ARG A 434 -19.08 10.29 7.08
N ALA A 435 -18.66 11.16 6.16
CA ALA A 435 -17.27 11.22 5.70
C ALA A 435 -16.31 11.57 6.85
N TYR A 436 -16.72 12.46 7.76
CA TYR A 436 -15.97 12.79 8.98
C TYR A 436 -15.86 11.59 9.94
N PHE A 437 -16.93 10.82 10.10
CA PHE A 437 -16.90 9.61 10.94
C PHE A 437 -16.01 8.52 10.33
N ASP A 438 -16.10 8.28 9.02
CA ASP A 438 -15.28 7.31 8.31
C ASP A 438 -13.79 7.63 8.48
N THR A 439 -13.39 8.88 8.32
CA THR A 439 -11.99 9.30 8.45
C THR A 439 -11.50 9.35 9.88
N LYS A 440 -12.34 9.75 10.85
CA LYS A 440 -11.97 9.69 12.27
C LYS A 440 -11.80 8.25 12.73
N HIS A 441 -12.63 7.33 12.24
CA HIS A 441 -12.49 5.90 12.51
C HIS A 441 -11.18 5.37 11.94
N ILE A 442 -10.91 5.64 10.65
CA ILE A 442 -9.63 5.30 10.01
C ILE A 442 -8.44 5.86 10.80
N ARG A 443 -8.48 7.13 11.20
CA ARG A 443 -7.43 7.76 12.02
C ARG A 443 -7.26 7.08 13.38
N ASN A 444 -8.37 6.78 14.06
CA ASN A 444 -8.30 6.13 15.37
C ASN A 444 -7.79 4.69 15.25
N GLN A 445 -8.08 3.99 14.15
CA GLN A 445 -7.44 2.71 13.84
C GLN A 445 -5.94 2.89 13.64
N TYR A 446 -5.49 3.88 12.87
CA TYR A 446 -4.06 4.17 12.69
C TYR A 446 -3.36 4.58 14.00
N VAL A 447 -4.00 5.41 14.83
CA VAL A 447 -3.44 5.85 16.12
C VAL A 447 -3.37 4.68 17.11
N ALA A 448 -4.43 3.86 17.18
CA ALA A 448 -4.44 2.64 17.98
C ALA A 448 -3.50 1.55 17.44
N LEU A 449 -3.05 1.64 16.18
CA LEU A 449 -1.99 0.79 15.60
C LEU A 449 -0.58 1.35 15.86
N SER A 450 -0.47 2.63 16.24
CA SER A 450 0.79 3.34 16.51
C SER A 450 1.15 3.48 17.99
N GLN A 451 0.19 3.21 18.89
CA GLN A 451 0.37 3.09 20.35
C GLN A 451 0.41 1.61 20.72
#